data_AF-A0AAU5X7Z7-F1
#
_entry.id   AF-A0AAU5X7Z7-F1
#
_cell.length_a   1.000
_cell.length_b   1.000
_cell.length_c   1.000
_cell.angle_alpha   90.00
_cell.angle_beta   90.00
_cell.angle_gamma   90.00
#
_symmetry.space_group_name_H-M   'P 1'
#
loop_
_entity.id
_entity.type
_entity.pdbx_description
1 polymer ?
#
loop_
_entity_poly.entity_id
_entity_poly.type
_entity_poly.pdbx_seq_one_letter_code
_entity_poly.pdbx_strand_id
1 'polypeptide(L)'
;MAEQDVPSDGQALGSPPRNSVSLGVFLGVASHPRVPFRVVELAGRGITADAAATRWMLEVGKPSLDGLTLADKVIEFGEWEERLVDLWRGFRSGDVEAAVFETCLAEIVTAMEDWPSNRDGRG
;
A
#
# COMPACT_ATOMS: atom_id res chain seq x y z
N MET A 1 11.65 -8.29 49.76
CA MET A 1 12.26 -7.23 48.94
C MET A 1 12.49 -7.88 47.58
N ALA A 2 11.55 -7.70 46.66
CA ALA A 2 11.56 -8.37 45.36
C ALA A 2 11.97 -7.32 44.32
N GLU A 3 13.08 -7.59 43.63
CA GLU A 3 13.51 -6.83 42.45
C GLU A 3 12.42 -6.94 41.38
N GLN A 4 11.93 -5.77 40.95
CA GLN A 4 11.03 -5.65 39.81
C GLN A 4 11.88 -5.68 38.54
N ASP A 5 11.71 -6.74 37.76
CA ASP A 5 12.05 -6.75 36.34
C ASP A 5 11.32 -5.59 35.64
N VAL A 6 12.09 -4.63 35.15
CA VAL A 6 11.59 -3.57 34.26
C VAL A 6 11.60 -4.17 32.85
N PRO A 7 10.44 -4.33 32.17
CA PRO A 7 10.46 -4.74 30.79
C PRO A 7 10.95 -3.57 29.93
N SER A 8 12.00 -3.87 29.17
CA SER A 8 12.66 -3.00 28.21
C SER A 8 11.67 -2.48 27.17
N ASP A 9 11.53 -1.15 27.09
CA ASP A 9 10.84 -0.43 26.01
C ASP A 9 11.60 -0.67 24.69
N GLY A 10 11.25 -1.76 24.02
CA GLY A 10 11.95 -2.18 22.81
C GLY A 10 11.10 -3.15 22.00
N GLN A 11 10.04 -2.64 21.37
CA GLN A 11 9.31 -3.16 20.20
C GLN A 11 7.82 -2.85 20.31
N ALA A 12 7.46 -1.60 20.10
CA ALA A 12 6.08 -1.22 19.75
C ALA A 12 6.08 -0.01 18.82
N LEU A 13 6.83 -0.10 17.71
CA LEU A 13 6.36 0.57 16.49
C LEU A 13 5.14 -0.24 16.05
N GLY A 14 3.98 0.20 16.56
CA GLY A 14 2.74 -0.54 16.53
C GLY A 14 2.48 -1.20 15.19
N SER A 15 2.03 -2.44 15.24
CA SER A 15 1.38 -3.08 14.09
C SER A 15 0.42 -2.06 13.48
N PRO A 16 0.45 -1.85 12.15
CA PRO A 16 -0.43 -0.88 11.52
C PRO A 16 -1.87 -1.16 11.99
N PRO A 17 -2.65 -0.12 12.31
CA PRO A 17 -4.05 -0.29 12.71
C PRO A 17 -4.76 -1.19 11.70
N ARG A 18 -5.81 -1.93 12.12
CA ARG A 18 -6.59 -2.91 11.32
C ARG A 18 -7.37 -2.28 10.13
N ASN A 19 -6.77 -1.33 9.43
CA ASN A 19 -7.14 -0.80 8.14
C ASN A 19 -6.35 -1.52 7.04
N SER A 20 -6.73 -1.28 5.78
CA SER A 20 -6.09 -1.82 4.56
C SER A 20 -4.56 -1.86 4.67
N VAL A 21 -3.93 -2.96 4.24
CA VAL A 21 -2.47 -3.17 4.33
C VAL A 21 -1.73 -2.05 3.60
N SER A 22 -2.22 -1.68 2.42
CA SER A 22 -1.72 -0.56 1.61
C SER A 22 -1.78 0.78 2.35
N LEU A 23 -2.89 1.10 3.01
CA LEU A 23 -2.99 2.32 3.83
C LEU A 23 -1.93 2.36 4.94
N GLY A 24 -1.69 1.22 5.61
CA GLY A 24 -0.63 1.10 6.61
C GLY A 24 0.75 1.40 6.04
N VAL A 25 1.04 0.90 4.84
CA VAL A 25 2.31 1.18 4.14
C VAL A 25 2.42 2.65 3.77
N PHE A 26 1.41 3.25 3.14
CA PHE A 26 1.46 4.66 2.74
C PHE A 26 1.62 5.62 3.91
N LEU A 27 0.96 5.36 5.05
CA LEU A 27 1.17 6.13 6.28
C LEU A 27 2.60 5.95 6.82
N GLY A 28 3.15 4.74 6.72
CA GLY A 28 4.55 4.46 7.05
C GLY A 28 5.52 5.26 6.16
N VAL A 29 5.25 5.33 4.85
CA VAL A 29 6.02 6.14 3.91
C VAL A 29 5.94 7.62 4.28
N ALA A 30 4.73 8.18 4.41
CA ALA A 30 4.52 9.60 4.66
C ALA A 30 5.11 10.10 6.00
N SER A 31 5.27 9.21 6.98
CA SER A 31 5.82 9.54 8.30
C SER A 31 7.33 9.29 8.42
N HIS A 32 7.99 8.69 7.43
CA HIS A 32 9.39 8.32 7.57
C HIS A 32 10.33 9.52 7.37
N PRO A 33 11.22 9.84 8.34
CA PRO A 33 12.06 11.05 8.28
C PRO A 33 13.09 11.11 7.15
N ARG A 34 13.27 10.02 6.39
CA ARG A 34 14.27 9.91 5.31
C ARG A 34 13.65 9.99 3.92
N VAL A 35 12.31 10.04 3.83
CA VAL A 35 11.65 10.14 2.52
C VAL A 35 11.58 11.60 2.07
N PRO A 36 11.87 11.88 0.79
CA PRO A 36 11.71 13.22 0.24
C PRO A 36 10.23 13.59 0.11
N PHE A 37 9.92 14.89 0.04
CA PHE A 37 8.54 15.37 -0.04
C PHE A 37 7.76 14.79 -1.24
N ARG A 38 8.41 14.60 -2.39
CA ARG A 38 7.79 13.95 -3.57
C ARG A 38 7.27 12.55 -3.28
N VAL A 39 7.99 11.78 -2.47
CA VAL A 39 7.58 10.44 -2.04
C VAL A 39 6.39 10.52 -1.08
N VAL A 40 6.31 11.57 -0.25
CA VAL A 40 5.13 11.84 0.58
C VAL A 40 3.91 12.19 -0.29
N GLU A 41 4.08 12.97 -1.36
CA GLU A 41 3.01 13.25 -2.32
C GLU A 41 2.52 11.95 -3.00
N LEU A 42 3.44 11.07 -3.41
CA LEU A 42 3.10 9.75 -3.95
C LEU A 42 2.31 8.90 -2.94
N ALA A 43 2.69 8.90 -1.66
CA ALA A 43 1.94 8.21 -0.63
C ALA A 43 0.51 8.78 -0.47
N GLY A 44 0.34 10.11 -0.52
CA GLY A 44 -0.99 10.74 -0.50
C GLY A 44 -1.87 10.36 -1.69
N ARG A 45 -1.28 10.27 -2.89
CA ARG A 45 -1.95 9.75 -4.09
C ARG A 45 -2.34 8.28 -3.92
N GLY A 46 -1.44 7.45 -3.41
CA GLY A 46 -1.71 6.04 -3.12
C GLY A 46 -2.89 5.82 -2.15
N ILE A 47 -2.98 6.63 -1.09
CA ILE A 47 -4.14 6.61 -0.17
C ILE A 47 -5.44 6.96 -0.90
N THR A 48 -5.39 7.96 -1.79
CA THR A 48 -6.56 8.36 -2.58
C THR A 48 -6.97 7.26 -3.55
N ALA A 49 -6.00 6.58 -4.17
CA ALA A 49 -6.23 5.46 -5.07
C ALA A 49 -6.84 4.25 -4.33
N ASP A 50 -6.34 3.89 -3.14
CA ASP A 50 -6.90 2.81 -2.31
C ASP A 50 -8.36 3.10 -1.90
N ALA A 51 -8.65 4.34 -1.50
CA ALA A 51 -10.01 4.78 -1.21
C ALA A 51 -10.92 4.74 -2.45
N ALA A 52 -10.41 5.16 -3.62
CA ALA A 52 -11.15 5.12 -4.88
C ALA A 52 -11.42 3.68 -5.34
N ALA A 53 -10.46 2.77 -5.18
CA ALA A 53 -10.61 1.34 -5.49
C ALA A 53 -11.66 0.70 -4.59
N THR A 54 -11.63 0.98 -3.28
CA THR A 54 -12.65 0.53 -2.32
C THR A 54 -14.05 1.01 -2.75
N ARG A 55 -14.17 2.30 -3.09
CA ARG A 55 -15.42 2.88 -3.56
C ARG A 55 -15.91 2.21 -4.85
N TRP A 56 -15.04 2.06 -5.84
CA TRP A 56 -15.36 1.40 -7.11
C TRP A 56 -15.81 -0.04 -6.89
N MET A 57 -15.17 -0.78 -5.98
CA MET A 57 -15.54 -2.17 -5.68
C MET A 57 -16.96 -2.28 -5.10
N LEU A 58 -17.37 -1.32 -4.28
CA LEU A 58 -18.70 -1.29 -3.67
C LEU A 58 -19.78 -0.76 -4.62
N GLU A 59 -19.48 0.27 -5.39
CA GLU A 59 -20.47 0.96 -6.26
C GLU A 59 -20.59 0.32 -7.64
N VAL A 60 -19.51 -0.26 -8.17
CA VAL A 60 -19.43 -0.77 -9.55
C VAL A 60 -19.07 -2.25 -9.57
N GLY A 61 -17.95 -2.65 -8.95
CA GLY A 61 -17.42 -4.01 -9.04
C GLY A 61 -18.42 -5.08 -8.61
N LYS A 62 -18.76 -5.12 -7.31
CA LYS A 62 -19.66 -6.13 -6.74
C LYS A 62 -21.07 -6.14 -7.37
N PRO A 63 -21.69 -4.99 -7.69
CA PRO A 63 -23.02 -5.00 -8.29
C PRO A 63 -23.07 -5.37 -9.79
N SER A 64 -21.98 -5.16 -10.54
CA SER A 64 -22.03 -5.22 -12.02
C SER A 64 -21.13 -6.26 -12.68
N LEU A 65 -20.15 -6.82 -11.98
CA LEU A 65 -19.27 -7.85 -12.52
C LEU A 65 -19.69 -9.25 -12.09
N ASP A 66 -19.44 -10.22 -12.97
CA ASP A 66 -19.52 -11.63 -12.58
C ASP A 66 -18.40 -11.98 -11.59
N GLY A 67 -18.59 -13.08 -10.86
CA GLY A 67 -17.67 -13.48 -9.80
C GLY A 67 -16.25 -13.76 -10.27
N LEU A 68 -16.04 -14.25 -11.50
CA LEU A 68 -14.71 -14.54 -12.02
C LEU A 68 -13.99 -13.24 -12.39
N THR A 69 -14.63 -12.37 -13.16
CA THR A 69 -14.06 -11.06 -13.53
C THR A 69 -13.77 -10.20 -12.30
N LEU A 70 -14.65 -10.26 -11.29
CA LEU A 70 -14.40 -9.58 -10.02
C LEU A 70 -13.21 -10.18 -9.28
N ALA A 71 -13.08 -11.51 -9.25
CA ALA A 71 -11.96 -12.18 -8.61
C ALA A 71 -10.63 -11.82 -9.29
N ASP A 72 -10.57 -11.86 -10.62
CA ASP A 72 -9.37 -11.49 -11.38
C ASP A 72 -8.92 -10.06 -11.07
N LYS A 73 -9.87 -9.11 -11.00
CA LYS A 73 -9.58 -7.73 -10.60
C LYS A 73 -9.07 -7.62 -9.15
N VAL A 74 -9.68 -8.35 -8.22
CA VAL A 74 -9.24 -8.36 -6.82
C VAL A 74 -7.84 -8.95 -6.69
N ILE A 75 -7.53 -10.01 -7.44
CA ILE A 75 -6.19 -10.61 -7.49
C ILE A 75 -5.18 -9.58 -8.01
N GLU A 76 -5.47 -8.92 -9.13
CA GLU A 76 -4.61 -7.87 -9.71
C GLU A 76 -4.33 -6.76 -8.68
N PHE A 77 -5.35 -6.28 -7.96
CA PHE A 77 -5.15 -5.26 -6.93
C PHE A 77 -4.27 -5.78 -5.77
N GLY A 78 -4.49 -7.03 -5.36
CA GLY A 78 -3.69 -7.69 -4.32
C GLY A 78 -2.21 -7.84 -4.70
N GLU A 79 -1.89 -8.09 -5.97
CA GLU A 79 -0.51 -8.12 -6.46
C GLU A 79 0.19 -6.76 -6.32
N TRP A 80 -0.54 -5.66 -6.55
CA TRP A 80 -0.01 -4.32 -6.32
C TRP A 80 0.22 -4.03 -4.83
N GLU A 81 -0.68 -4.49 -3.96
CA GLU A 81 -0.48 -4.39 -2.51
C GLU A 81 0.74 -5.19 -2.02
N GLU A 82 0.94 -6.40 -2.52
CA GLU A 82 2.10 -7.22 -2.18
C GLU A 82 3.41 -6.54 -2.62
N ARG A 83 3.47 -6.05 -3.87
CA ARG A 83 4.61 -5.28 -4.38
C ARG A 83 4.91 -4.04 -3.55
N LEU A 84 3.87 -3.34 -3.11
CA LEU A 84 4.01 -2.17 -2.24
C LEU A 84 4.62 -2.53 -0.88
N VAL A 85 4.16 -3.64 -0.28
CA VAL A 85 4.68 -4.13 1.01
C VAL A 85 6.16 -4.52 0.88
N ASP A 86 6.53 -5.22 -0.18
CA ASP A 86 7.90 -5.67 -0.41
C ASP A 86 8.84 -4.50 -0.71
N LEU A 87 8.39 -3.55 -1.55
CA LEU A 87 9.13 -2.33 -1.84
C LEU A 87 9.39 -1.54 -0.55
N TRP A 88 8.37 -1.38 0.30
CA TRP A 88 8.51 -0.69 1.58
C TRP A 88 9.43 -1.43 2.56
N ARG A 89 9.35 -2.76 2.61
CA ARG A 89 10.27 -3.57 3.42
C ARG A 89 11.71 -3.37 2.97
N GLY A 90 11.97 -3.47 1.67
CA GLY A 90 13.30 -3.30 1.08
C GLY A 90 13.90 -1.91 1.30
N PHE A 91 13.08 -0.85 1.22
CA PHE A 91 13.56 0.50 1.54
C PHE A 91 13.94 0.63 3.02
N ARG A 92 13.13 0.08 3.94
CA ARG A 92 13.41 0.15 5.38
C ARG A 92 14.63 -0.66 5.81
N SER A 93 14.89 -1.81 5.17
CA SER A 93 16.10 -2.60 5.42
C SER A 93 17.36 -1.98 4.80
N GLY A 94 17.19 -1.03 3.87
CA GLY A 94 18.29 -0.43 3.10
C GLY A 94 18.70 -1.25 1.87
N ASP A 95 17.94 -2.30 1.53
CA ASP A 95 18.16 -3.11 0.32
C ASP A 95 17.73 -2.39 -0.95
N VAL A 96 16.82 -1.41 -0.83
CA VAL A 96 16.33 -0.57 -1.94
C VAL A 96 16.78 0.87 -1.72
N GLU A 97 17.52 1.41 -2.67
CA GLU A 97 17.94 2.81 -2.67
C GLU A 97 16.76 3.77 -2.85
N ALA A 98 16.88 4.99 -2.32
CA ALA A 98 15.82 5.99 -2.35
C ALA A 98 15.30 6.34 -3.76
N ALA A 99 16.19 6.40 -4.76
CA ALA A 99 15.80 6.71 -6.14
C ALA A 99 15.00 5.56 -6.79
N VAL A 100 15.37 4.31 -6.49
CA VAL A 100 14.64 3.12 -6.93
C VAL A 100 13.28 3.06 -6.23
N PHE A 101 13.27 3.32 -4.92
CA PHE A 101 12.04 3.39 -4.14
C PHE A 101 11.04 4.41 -4.71
N GLU A 102 11.49 5.64 -4.98
CA GLU A 102 10.62 6.68 -5.56
C GLU A 102 10.05 6.27 -6.92
N THR A 103 10.89 5.70 -7.80
CA THR A 103 10.47 5.27 -9.14
C THR A 103 9.44 4.14 -9.06
N CYS A 104 9.74 3.07 -8.33
CA CYS A 104 8.82 1.94 -8.19
C CYS A 104 7.53 2.32 -7.44
N LEU A 105 7.61 3.21 -6.45
CA LEU A 105 6.42 3.71 -5.76
C LEU A 105 5.52 4.49 -6.73
N ALA A 106 6.10 5.32 -7.60
CA ALA A 106 5.35 6.06 -8.62
C ALA A 106 4.64 5.11 -9.61
N GLU A 107 5.32 4.04 -10.04
CA GLU A 107 4.73 3.01 -10.91
C GLU A 107 3.55 2.31 -10.24
N ILE A 108 3.73 1.85 -8.99
CA ILE A 108 2.67 1.19 -8.21
C ILE A 108 1.47 2.13 -8.03
N VAL A 109 1.71 3.37 -7.59
CA VAL A 109 0.63 4.35 -7.36
C VAL A 109 -0.13 4.64 -8.66
N THR A 110 0.57 4.80 -9.77
CA THR A 110 -0.06 5.00 -11.08
C THR A 110 -0.92 3.80 -11.48
N ALA A 111 -0.41 2.58 -11.30
CA ALA A 111 -1.18 1.37 -11.58
C ALA A 111 -2.42 1.25 -10.69
N MET A 112 -2.32 1.60 -9.40
CA MET A 112 -3.47 1.62 -8.48
C MET A 112 -4.51 2.69 -8.86
N GLU A 113 -4.07 3.85 -9.36
CA GLU A 113 -4.98 4.91 -9.85
C GLU A 113 -5.73 4.47 -11.11
N ASP A 114 -5.06 3.76 -12.02
CA ASP A 114 -5.64 3.30 -13.28
C ASP A 114 -6.48 2.01 -13.13
N TRP A 115 -6.25 1.22 -12.07
CA TRP A 115 -6.90 -0.07 -11.83
C TRP A 115 -8.45 -0.07 -11.94
N PRO A 116 -9.19 0.94 -11.42
CA PRO A 116 -10.65 0.98 -11.57
C PRO A 116 -11.11 1.13 -13.02
N SER A 117 -10.27 1.74 -13.86
CA SER A 117 -10.55 2.07 -15.27
C SER A 117 -10.00 1.03 -16.25
N ASN A 118 -9.05 0.20 -15.82
CA ASN A 118 -8.55 -0.91 -16.61
C ASN A 118 -9.68 -1.92 -16.87
N ARG A 119 -10.41 -1.73 -17.96
CA ARG A 119 -11.32 -2.70 -18.53
C ARG A 119 -10.60 -3.52 -19.60
N ASP A 120 -10.69 -4.82 -19.41
CA ASP A 120 -10.81 -5.84 -20.44
C ASP A 120 -9.64 -5.97 -21.41
N GLY A 121 -8.81 -6.99 -21.18
CA GLY A 121 -8.12 -7.69 -22.27
C GLY A 121 -9.14 -8.19 -23.29
N ARG A 122 -9.49 -7.31 -24.23
CA ARG A 122 -10.09 -7.64 -25.52
C ARG A 122 -9.08 -7.22 -26.59
N GLY A 123 -8.14 -8.12 -26.83
CA GLY A 123 -7.32 -8.19 -28.03
C GLY A 123 -7.50 -9.58 -28.61
#